data_AF-A0A5N3UQ00-F1
#
_entry.id   AF-A0A5N3UQ00-F1
#
_cell.length_a   1.000
_cell.length_b   1.000
_cell.length_c   1.000
_cell.angle_alpha   90.00
_cell.angle_beta   90.00
_cell.angle_gamma   90.00
#
_symmetry.space_group_name_H-M   'P 1'
#
loop_
_entity.id
_entity.type
_entity.pdbx_description
1 polymer ?
#
loop_
_entity_poly.entity_id
_entity_poly.type
_entity_poly.pdbx_seq_one_letter_code
_entity_poly.pdbx_strand_id
1 'polypeptide(L)' 'QEENYLPSPCQSGQKPCGSGGRCAAAGICCSPDGCRSDPACDPEAAFSQL' A
#
# COMPACT_ATOMS: atom_id res chain seq x y z
N GLN A 1 -9.44 15.06 -8.00
CA GLN A 1 -9.53 14.96 -6.53
C GLN A 1 -11.00 14.70 -6.23
N GLU A 2 -11.42 13.44 -6.31
CA GLU A 2 -12.85 13.06 -6.36
C GLU A 2 -13.32 12.41 -5.05
N GLU A 3 -12.39 11.88 -4.25
CA GLU A 3 -12.63 11.29 -2.94
C GLU A 3 -13.18 12.27 -1.89
N ASN A 4 -12.99 13.58 -2.05
CA ASN A 4 -13.50 14.58 -1.10
C ASN A 4 -15.05 14.65 -1.11
N TYR A 5 -15.68 14.20 -2.20
CA TYR A 5 -17.13 14.21 -2.38
C TYR A 5 -17.80 12.86 -2.07
N LEU A 6 -17.02 11.85 -1.67
CA LEU A 6 -17.54 10.53 -1.32
C LEU A 6 -17.76 10.46 0.20
N PRO A 7 -19.02 10.40 0.68
CA PRO A 7 -19.34 10.34 2.12
C PRO A 7 -18.98 8.99 2.76
N SER A 8 -18.54 8.03 1.98
CA SER A 8 -18.09 6.72 2.44
C SER A 8 -16.63 6.77 2.90
N PRO A 9 -16.29 6.23 4.08
CA PRO A 9 -14.90 6.14 4.50
C PRO A 9 -14.11 5.29 3.50
N CYS A 10 -13.07 5.88 2.89
CA CYS A 10 -12.15 5.12 2.06
C CYS A 10 -11.24 4.32 3.00
N GLN A 11 -11.35 3.00 2.96
CA GLN A 11 -10.39 2.14 3.63
C GLN A 11 -9.35 1.75 2.59
N SER A 12 -8.18 2.39 2.65
CA SER A 12 -6.98 1.82 2.03
C SER A 12 -6.63 0.54 2.79
N GLY A 13 -7.29 -0.57 2.43
CA GLY A 13 -7.15 -1.92 2.99
C GLY A 13 -5.80 -2.56 2.64
N GLN A 14 -4.74 -1.76 2.67
CA GLN A 14 -3.46 -2.08 2.11
C GLN A 14 -2.54 -2.62 3.19
N LYS A 15 -1.91 -3.75 2.87
CA LYS A 15 -0.94 -4.48 3.71
C LYS A 15 0.09 -3.51 4.30
N PRO A 16 0.39 -3.59 5.61
CA PRO A 16 1.44 -2.78 6.21
C PRO A 16 2.80 -3.17 5.63
N CYS A 17 3.66 -2.19 5.40
CA CYS A 17 5.01 -2.37 4.85
C CYS A 17 5.98 -1.37 5.49
N GLY A 18 7.25 -1.75 5.58
CA GLY A 18 8.31 -0.91 6.17
C GLY A 18 7.99 -0.37 7.57
N SER A 19 8.36 0.89 7.82
CA SER A 19 8.22 1.57 9.12
C SER A 19 6.90 2.34 9.22
N GLY A 20 5.78 1.62 9.21
CA GLY A 20 4.44 2.23 9.33
C GLY A 20 3.83 2.72 8.02
N GLY A 21 4.37 2.27 6.88
CA GLY A 21 3.77 2.50 5.57
C GLY A 21 2.71 1.47 5.22
N ARG A 22 2.05 1.68 4.09
CA ARG A 22 1.06 0.78 3.50
C ARG A 22 1.32 0.60 2.02
N CYS A 23 1.02 -0.58 1.51
CA CYS A 23 1.22 -0.91 0.11
C CYS A 23 0.24 -0.15 -0.78
N ALA A 24 0.67 0.95 -1.37
CA ALA A 24 -0.19 1.76 -2.24
C ALA A 24 -0.43 1.09 -3.60
N ALA A 25 0.55 0.32 -4.09
CA ALA A 25 0.50 -0.44 -5.34
C ALA A 25 1.40 -1.69 -5.26
N ALA A 26 1.34 -2.54 -6.30
CA ALA A 26 2.20 -3.72 -6.41
C ALA A 26 3.67 -3.32 -6.33
N GLY A 27 4.38 -3.87 -5.35
CA GLY A 27 5.80 -3.58 -5.13
C GLY A 27 6.10 -2.16 -4.64
N ILE A 28 5.11 -1.37 -4.20
CA ILE A 28 5.30 0.01 -3.73
C ILE A 28 4.72 0.20 -2.33
N CYS A 29 5.58 0.56 -1.38
CA CYS A 29 5.20 0.96 -0.03
C CYS A 29 5.20 2.48 0.11
N CYS A 30 4.09 3.06 0.57
CA CYS A 30 3.98 4.49 0.83
C CYS A 30 3.73 4.76 2.31
N SER A 31 4.43 5.77 2.81
CA SER A 31 4.26 6.39 4.12
C SER A 31 3.93 7.89 3.93
N PRO A 32 3.53 8.62 4.98
CA PRO A 32 3.37 10.07 4.91
C PRO A 32 4.63 10.80 4.40
N ASP A 33 5.80 10.22 4.64
CA ASP A 33 7.11 10.76 4.23
C ASP A 33 7.46 10.49 2.76
N GLY A 34 6.67 9.66 2.05
CA GLY A 34 6.87 9.34 0.64
C GLY A 34 6.71 7.85 0.32
N CYS A 35 7.00 7.50 -0.94
CA CYS A 35 6.84 6.14 -1.47
C CYS A 35 8.18 5.54 -1.89
N ARG A 36 8.32 4.23 -1.71
CA ARG A 36 9.49 3.45 -2.17
C ARG A 36 9.06 2.10 -2.72
N SER A 37 9.88 1.53 -3.59
CA SER A 37 9.74 0.14 -4.00
C SER A 37 9.97 -0.78 -2.80
N ASP A 38 9.00 -1.64 -2.49
CA ASP A 38 9.06 -2.61 -1.42
C ASP A 38 8.51 -3.95 -1.92
N PRO A 39 9.34 -5.00 -2.01
CA PRO A 39 8.89 -6.31 -2.46
C PRO A 39 7.86 -6.94 -1.51
N ALA A 40 7.75 -6.49 -0.25
CA ALA A 40 6.67 -6.95 0.63
C ALA A 40 5.28 -6.54 0.12
N CYS A 41 5.19 -5.52 -0.74
CA CYS A 41 3.98 -5.09 -1.42
C CYS A 41 3.76 -5.75 -2.77
N ASP A 42 4.69 -6.59 -3.21
CA ASP A 42 4.56 -7.30 -4.47
C ASP A 42 3.71 -8.56 -4.28
N PRO A 43 2.62 -8.75 -5.05
CA PRO A 43 1.77 -9.92 -4.92
C PRO A 43 2.54 -11.20 -5.26
N GLU A 44 3.49 -11.15 -6.20
CA GLU A 44 4.30 -12.28 -6.62
C GLU A 44 5.31 -12.69 -5.53
N ALA A 45 5.86 -11.71 -4.81
CA ALA A 45 6.71 -11.98 -3.64
C ALA A 45 5.96 -12.69 -2.50
N ALA A 46 4.64 -12.48 -2.37
CA ALA A 46 3.82 -13.25 -1.45
C ALA A 46 3.65 -14.72 -1.89
N PHE A 47 3.74 -15.00 -3.20
CA PHE A 47 3.67 -16.35 -3.76
C PHE A 47 5.02 -17.09 -3.74
N SER A 48 6.17 -16.40 -3.76
CA SER A 48 7.49 -17.03 -3.60
C SER A 48 7.78 -17.60 -2.20
N GLN A 49 6.84 -17.47 -1.25
CA GLN A 49 6.91 -18.09 0.08
C GLN A 49 6.07 -19.37 0.21
N LEU A 50 5.49 -19.88 -0.89
CA LEU A 50 4.80 -21.18 -0.96
C LEU A 50 5.75 -22.31 -1.37
#